data_AF-A0AAJ1F8E4-F1
#
_entry.id   AF-A0AAJ1F8E4-F1
#
_cell.length_a   1.000
_cell.length_b   1.000
_cell.length_c   1.000
_cell.angle_alpha   90.00
_cell.angle_beta   90.00
_cell.angle_gamma   90.00
#
_symmetry.space_group_name_H-M   'P 1'
#
loop_
_entity.id
_entity.type
_entity.pdbx_description
1 polymer ?
#
loop_
_entity_poly.entity_id
_entity_poly.type
_entity_poly.pdbx_seq_one_letter_code
_entity_poly.pdbx_strand_id
1 'polypeptide(L)'
;MSKHITPAQAAALIPDGAIVTVSSSSGLGCPDLMLKAIGERFEATGHPREITTLHPIAAGDMSGIKGVDHIARKGLLARIIGGSYPSGPSTAEPPLIWQMITNNEIPAYNIPSGILFDMHREAAAKRPGVLTKVGLETFVDPARQGCAMNEAASREPVVKKLPFEGEEWLYFPAIVPKVAIIRATTADERGNLTYEHEGAYLGGLDQALAARNNGGIVIAQVKRITKEGSLKPHDVRVPGMLVDYVVVDPDQKQTTQTLYDPGISGEIFRPLDSFRVPEFNIQKMIARRVAQELQAGSVVNLGFGISANVPRVLLEEGLHGAVTWAIEQGAVGGVPLLDFAFGCASNADAFMPSPYQFTYFQGAGFDASLLSFLEIGRDGSVNVSKLAFRPHVTAGAGGFVDITARARKIVFSGMFNAGARLG
;
A
#
# COMPACT_ATOMS: atom_id res chain seq x y z
N MET A 1 2.30 -33.15 -5.20
CA MET A 1 3.62 -32.53 -5.42
C MET A 1 3.80 -31.44 -4.37
N SER A 2 5.01 -31.27 -3.85
CA SER A 2 5.30 -30.16 -2.94
C SER A 2 5.11 -28.83 -3.65
N LYS A 3 4.49 -27.85 -3.00
CA LYS A 3 4.35 -26.47 -3.52
C LYS A 3 5.62 -25.63 -3.31
N HIS A 4 6.55 -26.11 -2.50
CA HIS A 4 7.81 -25.42 -2.24
C HIS A 4 8.73 -25.50 -3.45
N ILE A 5 9.12 -24.33 -3.96
CA ILE A 5 10.08 -24.19 -5.06
C ILE A 5 11.10 -23.10 -4.73
N THR A 6 12.23 -23.12 -5.43
CA THR A 6 13.26 -22.08 -5.29
C THR A 6 12.79 -20.75 -5.89
N PRO A 7 13.35 -19.60 -5.45
CA PRO A 7 13.05 -18.30 -6.07
C PRO A 7 13.30 -18.29 -7.59
N ALA A 8 14.37 -18.94 -8.06
CA ALA A 8 14.70 -19.02 -9.48
C ALA A 8 13.66 -19.82 -10.28
N GLN A 9 13.18 -20.95 -9.74
CA GLN A 9 12.08 -21.72 -10.35
C GLN A 9 10.80 -20.90 -10.38
N ALA A 10 10.49 -20.17 -9.30
CA ALA A 10 9.31 -19.31 -9.24
C ALA A 10 9.37 -18.18 -10.27
N ALA A 11 10.52 -17.53 -10.41
CA ALA A 11 10.75 -16.47 -11.39
C ALA A 11 10.61 -17.02 -12.82
N ALA A 12 10.98 -18.28 -13.07
CA ALA A 12 10.84 -18.94 -14.37
C ALA A 12 9.39 -19.14 -14.83
N LEU A 13 8.44 -19.14 -13.90
CA LEU A 13 7.01 -19.33 -14.19
C LEU A 13 6.32 -18.07 -14.71
N ILE A 14 6.97 -16.90 -14.63
CA ILE A 14 6.42 -15.65 -15.14
C ILE A 14 6.69 -15.59 -16.65
N PRO A 15 5.65 -15.57 -17.50
CA PRO A 15 5.82 -15.45 -18.94
C PRO A 15 6.11 -14.00 -19.37
N ASP A 16 6.64 -13.84 -20.58
CA ASP A 16 6.70 -12.52 -21.23
C ASP A 16 5.27 -11.93 -21.36
N GLY A 17 5.14 -10.62 -21.21
CA GLY A 17 3.87 -9.90 -21.33
C GLY A 17 2.90 -10.12 -20.17
N ALA A 18 3.31 -10.80 -19.09
CA ALA A 18 2.41 -11.09 -17.98
C ALA A 18 1.96 -9.82 -17.24
N ILE A 19 0.70 -9.82 -16.80
CA ILE A 19 0.24 -8.89 -15.77
C ILE A 19 0.52 -9.53 -14.41
N VAL A 20 1.35 -8.88 -13.61
CA VAL A 20 1.79 -9.35 -12.30
C VAL A 20 1.26 -8.39 -11.23
N THR A 21 0.48 -8.89 -10.29
CA THR A 21 0.06 -8.10 -9.11
C THR A 21 0.92 -8.45 -7.91
N VAL A 22 1.32 -7.45 -7.13
CA VAL A 22 2.21 -7.61 -5.97
C VAL A 22 1.51 -7.08 -4.73
N SER A 23 1.39 -7.91 -3.69
CA SER A 23 0.87 -7.49 -2.38
C SER A 23 2.00 -6.96 -1.52
N SER A 24 1.90 -5.72 -1.08
CA SER A 24 2.93 -5.04 -0.28
C SER A 24 2.41 -3.72 0.28
N SER A 25 3.10 -3.18 1.27
CA SER A 25 3.02 -1.76 1.66
C SER A 25 4.40 -1.26 2.06
N SER A 26 5.10 -0.63 1.12
CA SER A 26 6.53 -0.33 1.25
C SER A 26 7.31 -1.60 1.65
N GLY A 27 7.94 -1.63 2.83
CA GLY A 27 8.58 -2.83 3.39
C GLY A 27 7.63 -3.81 4.10
N LEU A 28 6.47 -3.37 4.57
CA LEU A 28 5.47 -4.23 5.23
C LEU A 28 4.88 -5.21 4.21
N GLY A 29 4.99 -6.51 4.48
CA GLY A 29 4.47 -7.55 3.60
C GLY A 29 5.13 -7.57 2.21
N CYS A 30 6.28 -6.92 2.01
CA CYS A 30 6.96 -6.90 0.71
C CYS A 30 7.59 -8.27 0.39
N PRO A 31 7.26 -8.92 -0.75
CA PRO A 31 7.90 -10.14 -1.22
C PRO A 31 9.20 -9.82 -1.97
N ASP A 32 10.15 -9.18 -1.29
CA ASP A 32 11.37 -8.61 -1.88
C ASP A 32 12.28 -9.67 -2.52
N LEU A 33 12.43 -10.85 -1.89
CA LEU A 33 13.20 -11.96 -2.45
C LEU A 33 12.61 -12.44 -3.79
N MET A 34 11.28 -12.48 -3.91
CA MET A 34 10.64 -12.86 -5.16
C MET A 34 10.86 -11.80 -6.25
N LEU A 35 10.72 -10.50 -5.93
CA LEU A 35 11.00 -9.43 -6.88
C LEU A 35 12.46 -9.42 -7.33
N LYS A 36 13.39 -9.65 -6.40
CA LYS A 36 14.82 -9.85 -6.67
C LYS A 36 15.06 -11.01 -7.63
N ALA A 37 14.44 -12.17 -7.41
CA ALA A 37 14.60 -13.34 -8.26
C ALA A 37 14.12 -13.09 -9.70
N ILE A 38 13.06 -12.30 -9.90
CA ILE A 38 12.59 -11.90 -11.24
C ILE A 38 13.64 -11.04 -11.94
N GLY A 39 14.18 -10.03 -11.22
CA GLY A 39 15.23 -9.17 -11.74
C GLY A 39 16.50 -9.94 -12.11
N GLU A 40 16.96 -10.85 -11.25
CA GLU A 40 18.13 -11.69 -11.48
C GLU A 40 17.92 -12.66 -12.66
N ARG A 41 16.72 -13.24 -12.81
CA ARG A 41 16.38 -14.06 -13.97
C ARG A 41 16.45 -13.24 -15.26
N PHE A 42 15.88 -12.04 -15.26
CA PHE A 42 15.93 -11.16 -16.43
C PHE A 42 17.36 -10.80 -16.81
N GLU A 43 18.23 -10.49 -15.85
CA GLU A 43 19.65 -10.26 -16.12
C GLU A 43 20.35 -11.49 -16.73
N ALA A 44 20.03 -12.68 -16.23
CA ALA A 44 20.66 -13.92 -16.68
C ALA A 44 20.16 -14.40 -18.04
N THR A 45 18.88 -14.22 -18.36
CA THR A 45 18.25 -14.87 -19.52
C THR A 45 17.55 -13.91 -20.48
N GLY A 46 17.41 -12.63 -20.12
CA GLY A 46 16.58 -11.67 -20.84
C GLY A 46 15.07 -11.90 -20.72
N HIS A 47 14.62 -12.75 -19.77
CA HIS A 47 13.20 -13.08 -19.56
C HIS A 47 12.83 -13.05 -18.05
N PRO A 48 11.58 -12.72 -17.67
CA PRO A 48 10.47 -12.35 -18.54
C PRO A 48 10.66 -10.96 -19.15
N ARG A 49 9.99 -10.69 -20.27
CA ARG A 49 9.98 -9.38 -20.92
C ARG A 49 8.63 -8.72 -20.84
N GLU A 50 8.65 -7.39 -20.91
CA GLU A 50 7.47 -6.55 -21.11
C GLU A 50 6.29 -6.85 -20.15
N ILE A 51 6.59 -7.14 -18.88
CA ILE A 51 5.55 -7.36 -17.88
C ILE A 51 4.86 -6.04 -17.52
N THR A 52 3.58 -6.14 -17.15
CA THR A 52 2.83 -5.04 -16.52
C THR A 52 2.67 -5.35 -15.04
N THR A 53 2.97 -4.40 -14.16
CA THR A 53 2.82 -4.61 -12.72
C THR A 53 1.70 -3.79 -12.09
N LEU A 54 0.96 -4.42 -11.16
CA LEU A 54 -0.07 -3.80 -10.35
C LEU A 54 0.40 -3.74 -8.89
N HIS A 55 0.41 -2.55 -8.31
CA HIS A 55 0.83 -2.29 -6.93
C HIS A 55 -0.22 -1.44 -6.21
N PRO A 56 -1.30 -2.04 -5.66
CA PRO A 56 -2.29 -1.27 -4.90
C PRO A 56 -1.66 -0.37 -3.84
N ILE A 57 -0.63 -0.85 -3.15
CA ILE A 57 0.28 -0.04 -2.33
C ILE A 57 1.72 -0.41 -2.71
N ALA A 58 2.64 0.55 -2.64
CA ALA A 58 4.02 0.43 -3.11
C ALA A 58 4.72 -0.86 -2.65
N ALA A 59 5.57 -1.43 -3.51
CA ALA A 59 6.48 -2.52 -3.15
C ALA A 59 7.90 -1.96 -2.99
N GLY A 60 8.42 -2.01 -1.77
CA GLY A 60 9.74 -1.47 -1.43
C GLY A 60 9.73 -0.01 -0.98
N ASP A 61 10.88 0.44 -0.54
CA ASP A 61 11.16 1.74 0.05
C ASP A 61 12.55 2.24 -0.36
N MET A 62 12.91 3.43 0.13
CA MET A 62 14.23 4.02 -0.07
C MET A 62 15.14 3.82 1.15
N SER A 63 14.91 2.78 1.96
CA SER A 63 15.53 2.57 3.28
C SER A 63 15.94 1.11 3.54
N GLY A 64 16.11 0.32 2.49
CA GLY A 64 16.77 -0.98 2.53
C GLY A 64 15.99 -2.13 1.89
N ILE A 65 14.73 -1.93 1.53
CA ILE A 65 13.93 -2.93 0.79
C ILE A 65 13.69 -2.38 -0.62
N LYS A 66 14.39 -2.89 -1.63
CA LYS A 66 14.33 -2.30 -2.98
C LYS A 66 12.97 -2.49 -3.64
N GLY A 67 12.32 -3.63 -3.40
CA GLY A 67 11.01 -3.95 -3.94
C GLY A 67 10.96 -3.83 -5.46
N VAL A 68 10.10 -2.95 -5.98
CA VAL A 68 9.87 -2.77 -7.42
C VAL A 68 11.14 -2.39 -8.20
N ASP A 69 12.14 -1.80 -7.55
CA ASP A 69 13.41 -1.46 -8.21
C ASP A 69 14.19 -2.68 -8.69
N HIS A 70 13.95 -3.87 -8.12
CA HIS A 70 14.54 -5.10 -8.67
C HIS A 70 14.10 -5.38 -10.10
N ILE A 71 12.89 -4.95 -10.47
CA ILE A 71 12.27 -5.21 -11.76
C ILE A 71 12.09 -3.95 -12.63
N ALA A 72 12.42 -2.76 -12.10
CA ALA A 72 12.44 -1.49 -12.83
C ALA A 72 13.61 -1.46 -13.83
N ARG A 73 13.47 -2.21 -14.94
CA ARG A 73 14.51 -2.40 -15.95
C ARG A 73 13.92 -2.35 -17.35
N LYS A 74 14.65 -1.71 -18.28
CA LYS A 74 14.31 -1.68 -19.71
C LYS A 74 14.20 -3.10 -20.27
N GLY A 75 13.13 -3.36 -21.03
CA GLY A 75 12.83 -4.67 -21.60
C GLY A 75 12.14 -5.65 -20.65
N LEU A 76 12.31 -5.49 -19.33
CA LEU A 76 11.59 -6.27 -18.33
C LEU A 76 10.23 -5.65 -18.03
N LEU A 77 10.19 -4.41 -17.55
CA LEU A 77 8.97 -3.72 -17.18
C LEU A 77 8.47 -2.88 -18.37
N ALA A 78 7.25 -3.13 -18.82
CA ALA A 78 6.59 -2.36 -19.88
C ALA A 78 5.60 -1.33 -19.36
N ARG A 79 4.98 -1.58 -18.20
CA ARG A 79 3.95 -0.70 -17.62
C ARG A 79 3.84 -0.91 -16.12
N ILE A 80 3.56 0.16 -15.39
CA ILE A 80 3.26 0.09 -13.96
C ILE A 80 1.97 0.84 -13.61
N ILE A 81 1.13 0.22 -12.79
CA ILE A 81 -0.09 0.80 -12.27
C ILE A 81 -0.04 0.68 -10.74
N GLY A 82 0.07 1.82 -10.06
CA GLY A 82 0.28 1.86 -8.62
C GLY A 82 -0.68 2.79 -7.90
N GLY A 83 -1.11 2.41 -6.69
CA GLY A 83 -1.79 3.33 -5.77
C GLY A 83 -0.81 4.22 -5.04
N SER A 84 0.38 3.67 -4.80
CA SER A 84 1.55 4.42 -4.38
C SER A 84 2.84 3.82 -4.97
N TYR A 85 3.90 4.61 -4.93
CA TYR A 85 5.24 4.29 -5.38
C TYR A 85 6.23 4.48 -4.22
N PRO A 86 7.40 3.82 -4.24
CA PRO A 86 8.44 4.06 -3.23
C PRO A 86 8.76 5.55 -3.16
N SER A 87 8.77 6.11 -1.95
CA SER A 87 9.09 7.50 -1.71
C SER A 87 10.13 7.64 -0.60
N GLY A 88 10.76 8.80 -0.54
CA GLY A 88 11.83 9.04 0.41
C GLY A 88 12.29 10.49 0.46
N PRO A 89 13.37 10.76 1.21
CA PRO A 89 13.83 12.12 1.43
C PRO A 89 14.33 12.74 0.13
N SER A 90 14.11 14.04 -0.01
CA SER A 90 14.49 14.80 -1.20
C SER A 90 15.99 14.77 -1.50
N THR A 91 16.83 14.47 -0.51
CA THR A 91 18.30 14.39 -0.61
C THR A 91 18.80 13.07 -1.18
N ALA A 92 17.95 12.06 -1.31
CA ALA A 92 18.33 10.76 -1.87
C ALA A 92 18.23 10.75 -3.40
N GLU A 93 18.97 9.85 -4.03
CA GLU A 93 18.80 9.57 -5.46
C GLU A 93 17.41 8.98 -5.71
N PRO A 94 16.68 9.40 -6.77
CA PRO A 94 15.41 8.80 -7.11
C PRO A 94 15.58 7.29 -7.37
N PRO A 95 14.69 6.43 -6.85
CA PRO A 95 14.75 4.99 -7.12
C PRO A 95 14.50 4.73 -8.62
N LEU A 96 14.96 3.59 -9.11
CA LEU A 96 14.99 3.25 -10.54
C LEU A 96 13.61 3.37 -11.19
N ILE A 97 12.55 2.98 -10.48
CA ILE A 97 11.19 3.13 -10.99
C ILE A 97 10.82 4.60 -11.27
N TRP A 98 11.20 5.52 -10.39
CA TRP A 98 10.96 6.95 -10.60
C TRP A 98 11.78 7.49 -11.76
N GLN A 99 13.02 7.01 -11.95
CA GLN A 99 13.84 7.37 -13.11
C GLN A 99 13.16 6.96 -14.42
N MET A 100 12.64 5.73 -14.52
CA MET A 100 11.90 5.26 -15.69
C MET A 100 10.65 6.10 -15.96
N ILE A 101 9.90 6.46 -14.90
CA ILE A 101 8.68 7.29 -15.01
C ILE A 101 9.03 8.68 -15.53
N THR A 102 10.01 9.35 -14.94
CA THR A 102 10.40 10.73 -15.30
C THR A 102 11.05 10.82 -16.67
N ASN A 103 11.78 9.77 -17.07
CA ASN A 103 12.37 9.68 -18.41
C ASN A 103 11.35 9.24 -19.48
N ASN A 104 10.07 9.09 -19.10
CA ASN A 104 8.99 8.67 -19.99
C ASN A 104 9.27 7.32 -20.69
N GLU A 105 9.98 6.43 -20.01
CA GLU A 105 10.43 5.14 -20.57
C GLU A 105 9.32 4.10 -20.59
N ILE A 106 8.39 4.18 -19.63
CA ILE A 106 7.21 3.30 -19.54
C ILE A 106 5.96 4.12 -19.19
N PRO A 107 4.76 3.76 -19.68
CA PRO A 107 3.52 4.28 -19.15
C PRO A 107 3.36 3.92 -17.66
N ALA A 108 3.13 4.94 -16.84
CA ALA A 108 2.89 4.81 -15.41
C ALA A 108 1.63 5.54 -14.97
N TYR A 109 0.88 4.92 -14.07
CA TYR A 109 -0.41 5.42 -13.59
C TYR A 109 -0.47 5.45 -12.07
N ASN A 110 -1.12 6.49 -11.54
CA ASN A 110 -1.45 6.58 -10.13
C ASN A 110 -2.96 6.49 -9.91
N ILE A 111 -3.48 5.26 -9.80
CA ILE A 111 -4.90 4.99 -9.52
C ILE A 111 -5.07 4.88 -8.00
N PRO A 112 -6.03 5.56 -7.34
CA PRO A 112 -6.23 5.46 -5.89
C PRO A 112 -6.22 4.02 -5.38
N SER A 113 -5.58 3.81 -4.23
CA SER A 113 -5.28 2.46 -3.72
C SER A 113 -6.55 1.64 -3.47
N GLY A 114 -7.62 2.27 -2.98
CA GLY A 114 -8.92 1.63 -2.79
C GLY A 114 -9.53 1.18 -4.11
N ILE A 115 -9.53 2.05 -5.12
CA ILE A 115 -10.01 1.71 -6.47
C ILE A 115 -9.19 0.54 -7.06
N LEU A 116 -7.87 0.50 -6.86
CA LEU A 116 -7.06 -0.63 -7.33
C LEU A 116 -7.45 -1.93 -6.62
N PHE A 117 -7.72 -1.91 -5.31
CA PHE A 117 -8.25 -3.11 -4.62
C PHE A 117 -9.63 -3.51 -5.14
N ASP A 118 -10.52 -2.55 -5.40
CA ASP A 118 -11.80 -2.81 -6.04
C ASP A 118 -11.63 -3.46 -7.42
N MET A 119 -10.67 -2.99 -8.23
CA MET A 119 -10.37 -3.59 -9.54
C MET A 119 -9.93 -5.06 -9.42
N HIS A 120 -9.17 -5.43 -8.37
CA HIS A 120 -8.83 -6.83 -8.09
C HIS A 120 -10.06 -7.64 -7.72
N ARG A 121 -10.96 -7.06 -6.90
CA ARG A 121 -12.23 -7.70 -6.55
C ARG A 121 -13.12 -7.91 -7.77
N GLU A 122 -13.21 -6.93 -8.67
CA GLU A 122 -13.98 -7.06 -9.92
C GLU A 122 -13.36 -8.13 -10.84
N ALA A 123 -12.03 -8.16 -10.97
CA ALA A 123 -11.34 -9.21 -11.71
C ALA A 123 -11.60 -10.61 -11.10
N ALA A 124 -11.50 -10.74 -9.78
CA ALA A 124 -11.79 -11.98 -9.05
C ALA A 124 -13.22 -12.46 -9.27
N ALA A 125 -14.18 -11.54 -9.30
CA ALA A 125 -15.60 -11.83 -9.51
C ALA A 125 -16.01 -11.87 -10.99
N LYS A 126 -15.05 -11.73 -11.94
CA LYS A 126 -15.29 -11.67 -13.38
C LYS A 126 -16.28 -10.60 -13.80
N ARG A 127 -16.25 -9.47 -13.10
CA ARG A 127 -17.05 -8.28 -13.39
C ARG A 127 -16.27 -7.31 -14.27
N PRO A 128 -16.97 -6.47 -15.07
CA PRO A 128 -16.32 -5.72 -16.15
C PRO A 128 -15.37 -4.64 -15.65
N GLY A 129 -15.60 -4.08 -14.46
CA GLY A 129 -14.79 -3.02 -13.89
C GLY A 129 -15.47 -2.33 -12.72
N VAL A 130 -14.77 -1.35 -12.15
CA VAL A 130 -15.24 -0.55 -11.02
C VAL A 130 -15.98 0.68 -11.55
N LEU A 131 -17.21 0.89 -11.08
CA LEU A 131 -17.96 2.12 -11.29
C LEU A 131 -17.96 2.92 -9.97
N THR A 132 -17.36 4.10 -9.95
CA THR A 132 -17.19 4.91 -8.73
C THR A 132 -17.24 6.41 -8.99
N LYS A 133 -17.57 7.18 -7.95
CA LYS A 133 -17.43 8.65 -7.94
C LYS A 133 -16.11 9.10 -7.30
N VAL A 134 -15.40 8.20 -6.65
CA VAL A 134 -14.10 8.49 -6.02
C VAL A 134 -13.12 8.93 -7.10
N GLY A 135 -12.57 10.15 -6.96
CA GLY A 135 -11.62 10.72 -7.91
C GLY A 135 -12.21 11.71 -8.93
N LEU A 136 -13.53 11.88 -9.00
CA LEU A 136 -14.14 12.95 -9.79
C LEU A 136 -13.55 14.31 -9.39
N GLU A 137 -13.34 15.18 -10.37
CA GLU A 137 -12.76 16.52 -10.19
C GLU A 137 -11.34 16.55 -9.58
N THR A 138 -10.66 15.41 -9.52
CA THR A 138 -9.23 15.30 -9.16
C THR A 138 -8.40 14.94 -10.38
N PHE A 139 -7.09 14.73 -10.21
CA PHE A 139 -6.22 14.23 -11.28
C PHE A 139 -6.64 12.85 -11.84
N VAL A 140 -7.46 12.12 -11.09
CA VAL A 140 -8.04 10.83 -11.47
C VAL A 140 -9.11 10.99 -12.56
N ASP A 141 -9.80 12.14 -12.63
CA ASP A 141 -10.81 12.40 -13.67
C ASP A 141 -10.13 12.46 -15.06
N PRO A 142 -10.65 11.74 -16.08
CA PRO A 142 -10.09 11.78 -17.44
C PRO A 142 -10.22 13.15 -18.11
N ALA A 143 -11.06 14.06 -17.60
CA ALA A 143 -11.06 15.47 -18.02
C ALA A 143 -9.80 16.24 -17.56
N ARG A 144 -8.97 15.63 -16.69
CA ARG A 144 -7.68 16.15 -16.23
C ARG A 144 -6.55 15.21 -16.66
N GLN A 145 -5.94 14.47 -15.73
CA GLN A 145 -4.83 13.56 -16.03
C GLN A 145 -5.28 12.11 -16.24
N GLY A 146 -6.48 11.72 -15.81
CA GLY A 146 -6.96 10.33 -15.94
C GLY A 146 -5.99 9.31 -15.32
N CYS A 147 -5.40 9.65 -14.15
CA CYS A 147 -4.36 8.89 -13.46
C CYS A 147 -2.98 8.84 -14.14
N ALA A 148 -2.79 9.40 -15.34
CA ALA A 148 -1.50 9.34 -16.04
C ALA A 148 -0.40 10.13 -15.29
N MET A 149 0.76 9.50 -15.08
CA MET A 149 1.91 10.13 -14.42
C MET A 149 2.90 10.75 -15.41
N ASN A 150 2.88 10.32 -16.67
CA ASN A 150 3.76 10.80 -17.73
C ASN A 150 3.06 10.79 -19.10
N GLU A 151 3.76 11.25 -20.14
CA GLU A 151 3.21 11.37 -21.50
C GLU A 151 2.94 10.00 -22.14
N ALA A 152 3.77 8.99 -21.86
CA ALA A 152 3.53 7.63 -22.33
C ALA A 152 2.17 7.11 -21.83
N ALA A 153 1.84 7.34 -20.56
CA ALA A 153 0.56 6.94 -19.97
C ALA A 153 -0.64 7.74 -20.48
N SER A 154 -0.48 9.03 -20.81
CA SER A 154 -1.61 9.86 -21.27
C SER A 154 -2.19 9.42 -22.61
N ARG A 155 -1.41 8.66 -23.40
CA ARG A 155 -1.83 8.07 -24.69
C ARG A 155 -2.67 6.80 -24.52
N GLU A 156 -2.72 6.25 -23.32
CA GLU A 156 -3.38 4.98 -23.01
C GLU A 156 -4.30 5.13 -21.77
N PRO A 157 -5.52 5.67 -21.93
CA PRO A 157 -6.40 5.96 -20.80
C PRO A 157 -6.82 4.70 -20.02
N VAL A 158 -6.74 4.78 -18.69
CA VAL A 158 -7.15 3.70 -17.76
C VAL A 158 -8.50 3.93 -17.08
N VAL A 159 -9.10 5.11 -17.31
CA VAL A 159 -10.35 5.53 -16.71
C VAL A 159 -11.22 6.24 -17.75
N LYS A 160 -12.52 5.98 -17.70
CA LYS A 160 -13.53 6.64 -18.51
C LYS A 160 -14.49 7.38 -17.60
N LYS A 161 -15.03 8.50 -18.06
CA LYS A 161 -16.17 9.15 -17.43
C LYS A 161 -17.41 8.87 -18.27
N LEU A 162 -18.48 8.41 -17.64
CA LEU A 162 -19.71 8.04 -18.33
C LEU A 162 -20.96 8.36 -17.47
N PRO A 163 -22.10 8.67 -18.12
CA PRO A 163 -23.36 8.83 -17.42
C PRO A 163 -23.91 7.47 -16.99
N PHE A 164 -24.34 7.35 -15.73
CA PHE A 164 -25.00 6.17 -15.19
C PHE A 164 -26.04 6.59 -14.16
N GLU A 165 -27.28 6.09 -14.31
CA GLU A 165 -28.43 6.45 -13.45
C GLU A 165 -28.63 7.98 -13.30
N GLY A 166 -28.38 8.74 -14.38
CA GLY A 166 -28.55 10.19 -14.41
C GLY A 166 -27.42 11.01 -13.76
N GLU A 167 -26.35 10.36 -13.31
CA GLU A 167 -25.18 11.03 -12.72
C GLU A 167 -23.89 10.70 -13.49
N GLU A 168 -22.85 11.51 -13.30
CA GLU A 168 -21.50 11.24 -13.85
C GLU A 168 -20.74 10.27 -12.96
N TRP A 169 -20.14 9.24 -13.57
CA TRP A 169 -19.35 8.22 -12.87
C TRP A 169 -18.02 7.98 -13.58
N LEU A 170 -17.01 7.60 -12.80
CA LEU A 170 -15.76 7.06 -13.31
C LEU A 170 -15.86 5.54 -13.44
N TYR A 171 -15.38 5.02 -14.56
CA TYR A 171 -15.30 3.60 -14.85
C TYR A 171 -13.84 3.18 -15.08
N PHE A 172 -13.39 2.25 -14.24
CA PHE A 172 -12.08 1.61 -14.33
C PHE A 172 -12.27 0.16 -14.79
N PRO A 173 -11.80 -0.22 -15.99
CA PRO A 173 -11.89 -1.61 -16.45
C PRO A 173 -11.17 -2.57 -15.48
N ALA A 174 -11.73 -3.75 -15.24
CA ALA A 174 -11.05 -4.77 -14.47
C ALA A 174 -9.75 -5.19 -15.18
N ILE A 175 -8.66 -5.30 -14.43
CA ILE A 175 -7.37 -5.78 -14.92
C ILE A 175 -7.12 -7.16 -14.32
N VAL A 176 -6.95 -8.17 -15.18
CA VAL A 176 -6.80 -9.56 -14.76
C VAL A 176 -5.33 -9.93 -14.63
N PRO A 177 -4.79 -10.10 -13.40
CA PRO A 177 -3.41 -10.56 -13.23
C PRO A 177 -3.27 -12.03 -13.63
N LYS A 178 -2.17 -12.36 -14.31
CA LYS A 178 -1.76 -13.74 -14.61
C LYS A 178 -0.90 -14.34 -13.50
N VAL A 179 -0.22 -13.48 -12.74
CA VAL A 179 0.57 -13.88 -11.58
C VAL A 179 0.20 -12.96 -10.42
N ALA A 180 -0.09 -13.52 -9.25
CA ALA A 180 -0.13 -12.78 -7.99
C ALA A 180 1.06 -13.19 -7.13
N ILE A 181 1.85 -12.20 -6.71
CA ILE A 181 2.96 -12.38 -5.78
C ILE A 181 2.50 -11.82 -4.44
N ILE A 182 2.36 -12.70 -3.46
CA ILE A 182 1.88 -12.36 -2.12
C ILE A 182 2.92 -12.77 -1.09
N ARG A 183 2.75 -12.27 0.14
CA ARG A 183 3.58 -12.64 1.28
C ARG A 183 2.73 -13.01 2.49
N ALA A 184 3.23 -13.93 3.30
CA ALA A 184 2.70 -14.29 4.61
C ALA A 184 3.84 -14.66 5.57
N THR A 185 3.53 -14.96 6.83
CA THR A 185 4.54 -15.43 7.80
C THR A 185 4.85 -16.90 7.60
N THR A 186 3.81 -17.74 7.56
CA THR A 186 3.96 -19.20 7.51
C THR A 186 3.04 -19.80 6.45
N ALA A 187 3.56 -20.78 5.71
CA ALA A 187 2.75 -21.71 4.94
C ALA A 187 2.73 -23.09 5.63
N ASP A 188 1.67 -23.86 5.47
CA ASP A 188 1.76 -25.32 5.63
C ASP A 188 2.13 -26.00 4.30
N GLU A 189 2.37 -27.31 4.31
CA GLU A 189 2.69 -28.10 3.12
C GLU A 189 1.58 -28.06 2.04
N ARG A 190 0.34 -27.67 2.39
CA ARG A 190 -0.77 -27.45 1.45
C ARG A 190 -0.85 -26.03 0.92
N GLY A 191 -0.03 -25.12 1.43
CA GLY A 191 0.01 -23.71 1.07
C GLY A 191 -1.01 -22.84 1.80
N ASN A 192 -1.65 -23.33 2.87
CA ASN A 192 -2.46 -22.45 3.72
C ASN A 192 -1.54 -21.42 4.37
N LEU A 193 -1.92 -20.13 4.33
CA LEU A 193 -1.08 -19.04 4.82
C LEU A 193 -1.62 -18.40 6.10
N THR A 194 -0.75 -18.25 7.09
CA THR A 194 -0.99 -17.45 8.30
C THR A 194 -0.04 -16.24 8.36
N TYR A 195 -0.49 -15.19 9.04
CA TYR A 195 0.12 -13.86 9.07
C TYR A 195 0.54 -13.48 10.49
N GLU A 196 0.86 -14.47 11.32
CA GLU A 196 1.01 -14.31 12.76
C GLU A 196 2.15 -13.39 13.18
N HIS A 197 3.13 -13.11 12.31
CA HIS A 197 4.16 -12.11 12.58
C HIS A 197 4.01 -10.85 11.71
N GLU A 198 3.03 -10.76 10.81
CA GLU A 198 2.87 -9.57 9.96
C GLU A 198 2.12 -8.46 10.73
N GLY A 199 2.44 -7.19 10.44
CA GLY A 199 1.75 -6.03 11.04
C GLY A 199 0.42 -5.65 10.36
N ALA A 200 0.05 -6.34 9.29
CA ALA A 200 -1.23 -6.22 8.60
C ALA A 200 -1.47 -7.40 7.64
N TYR A 201 -2.72 -7.60 7.22
CA TYR A 201 -3.07 -8.58 6.18
C TYR A 201 -2.95 -8.05 4.75
N LEU A 202 -3.00 -6.73 4.57
CA LEU A 202 -3.01 -6.06 3.26
C LEU A 202 -4.09 -6.63 2.34
N GLY A 203 -3.80 -6.83 1.04
CA GLY A 203 -4.74 -7.34 0.04
C GLY A 203 -4.35 -8.69 -0.58
N GLY A 204 -3.53 -9.49 0.10
CA GLY A 204 -3.01 -10.75 -0.45
C GLY A 204 -4.10 -11.73 -0.89
N LEU A 205 -5.20 -11.82 -0.14
CA LEU A 205 -6.34 -12.69 -0.48
C LEU A 205 -7.04 -12.25 -1.77
N ASP A 206 -7.40 -10.97 -1.90
CA ASP A 206 -8.07 -10.41 -3.07
C ASP A 206 -7.22 -10.55 -4.33
N GLN A 207 -5.90 -10.32 -4.22
CA GLN A 207 -4.95 -10.50 -5.31
C GLN A 207 -4.81 -11.98 -5.71
N ALA A 208 -4.79 -12.90 -4.75
CA ALA A 208 -4.79 -14.33 -5.02
C ALA A 208 -6.08 -14.79 -5.73
N LEU A 209 -7.24 -14.32 -5.27
CA LEU A 209 -8.53 -14.59 -5.93
C LEU A 209 -8.57 -14.05 -7.36
N ALA A 210 -8.07 -12.83 -7.57
CA ALA A 210 -8.03 -12.19 -8.89
C ALA A 210 -7.24 -13.01 -9.91
N ALA A 211 -6.08 -13.54 -9.51
CA ALA A 211 -5.29 -14.41 -10.38
C ALA A 211 -5.95 -15.78 -10.58
N ARG A 212 -6.29 -16.48 -9.48
CA ARG A 212 -6.76 -17.88 -9.53
C ARG A 212 -8.08 -18.05 -10.27
N ASN A 213 -9.04 -17.18 -10.03
CA ASN A 213 -10.34 -17.27 -10.69
C ASN A 213 -10.27 -17.04 -12.21
N ASN A 214 -9.15 -16.50 -12.70
CA ASN A 214 -8.88 -16.23 -14.10
C ASN A 214 -7.77 -17.11 -14.69
N GLY A 215 -7.47 -18.24 -14.04
CA GLY A 215 -6.50 -19.24 -14.51
C GLY A 215 -5.04 -18.79 -14.41
N GLY A 216 -4.77 -17.74 -13.63
CA GLY A 216 -3.42 -17.34 -13.25
C GLY A 216 -2.88 -18.17 -12.08
N ILE A 217 -1.63 -17.87 -11.70
CA ILE A 217 -0.93 -18.53 -10.60
C ILE A 217 -0.70 -17.59 -9.41
N VAL A 218 -0.54 -18.18 -8.23
CA VAL A 218 -0.18 -17.46 -6.99
C VAL A 218 1.14 -17.99 -6.46
N ILE A 219 2.09 -17.08 -6.28
CA ILE A 219 3.40 -17.33 -5.67
C ILE A 219 3.40 -16.64 -4.30
N ALA A 220 3.54 -17.41 -3.23
CA ALA A 220 3.58 -16.90 -1.87
C ALA A 220 5.02 -16.95 -1.34
N GLN A 221 5.57 -15.79 -0.99
CA GLN A 221 6.78 -15.71 -0.17
C GLN A 221 6.42 -15.88 1.31
N VAL A 222 7.13 -16.75 2.03
CA VAL A 222 6.90 -16.99 3.47
C VAL A 222 8.21 -17.10 4.23
N LYS A 223 8.16 -16.85 5.54
CA LYS A 223 9.31 -17.06 6.42
C LYS A 223 9.64 -18.53 6.62
N ARG A 224 8.62 -19.38 6.68
CA ARG A 224 8.76 -20.80 7.02
C ARG A 224 7.62 -21.65 6.47
N ILE A 225 7.91 -22.94 6.34
CA ILE A 225 6.91 -23.98 6.03
C ILE A 225 6.75 -24.88 7.27
N THR A 226 5.51 -25.26 7.55
CA THR A 226 5.13 -26.15 8.65
C THR A 226 4.37 -27.37 8.14
N LYS A 227 4.24 -28.40 8.98
CA LYS A 227 3.52 -29.64 8.63
C LYS A 227 2.06 -29.37 8.30
N GLU A 228 1.49 -30.09 7.32
CA GLU A 228 0.04 -30.05 7.07
C GLU A 228 -0.78 -30.22 8.36
N GLY A 229 -1.81 -29.37 8.52
CA GLY A 229 -2.75 -29.43 9.64
C GLY A 229 -2.23 -28.81 10.94
N SER A 230 -1.03 -28.22 10.94
CA SER A 230 -0.47 -27.56 12.13
C SER A 230 -0.99 -26.12 12.34
N LEU A 231 -1.54 -25.50 11.30
CA LEU A 231 -2.09 -24.14 11.35
C LEU A 231 -3.52 -24.15 11.90
N LYS A 232 -3.84 -23.21 12.79
CA LYS A 232 -5.21 -23.04 13.30
C LYS A 232 -6.11 -22.56 12.15
N PRO A 233 -7.24 -23.23 11.85
CA PRO A 233 -8.06 -22.87 10.70
C PRO A 233 -8.58 -21.43 10.71
N HIS A 234 -8.91 -20.86 11.87
CA HIS A 234 -9.35 -19.47 11.99
C HIS A 234 -8.25 -18.43 11.71
N ASP A 235 -6.98 -18.84 11.80
CA ASP A 235 -5.82 -17.96 11.54
C ASP A 235 -5.40 -18.01 10.07
N VAL A 236 -5.85 -19.01 9.31
CA VAL A 236 -5.57 -19.12 7.88
C VAL A 236 -6.27 -17.99 7.13
N ARG A 237 -5.48 -17.08 6.54
CA ARG A 237 -5.98 -15.92 5.79
C ARG A 237 -6.06 -16.15 4.29
N VAL A 238 -5.16 -16.97 3.75
CA VAL A 238 -5.22 -17.42 2.36
C VAL A 238 -5.27 -18.94 2.34
N PRO A 239 -6.41 -19.55 1.96
CA PRO A 239 -6.53 -20.99 1.84
C PRO A 239 -5.58 -21.55 0.78
N GLY A 240 -4.96 -22.68 1.08
CA GLY A 240 -3.93 -23.27 0.23
C GLY A 240 -4.39 -23.65 -1.17
N MET A 241 -5.69 -23.83 -1.41
CA MET A 241 -6.22 -24.05 -2.76
C MET A 241 -5.97 -22.85 -3.72
N LEU A 242 -5.78 -21.65 -3.17
CA LEU A 242 -5.42 -20.46 -3.92
C LEU A 242 -3.92 -20.36 -4.21
N VAL A 243 -3.07 -21.02 -3.43
CA VAL A 243 -1.61 -20.90 -3.54
C VAL A 243 -1.07 -22.00 -4.45
N ASP A 244 -0.34 -21.65 -5.50
CA ASP A 244 0.31 -22.63 -6.38
C ASP A 244 1.71 -22.97 -5.92
N TYR A 245 2.48 -21.94 -5.57
CA TYR A 245 3.90 -22.06 -5.26
C TYR A 245 4.26 -21.30 -4.00
N VAL A 246 5.16 -21.86 -3.21
CA VAL A 246 5.70 -21.26 -1.99
C VAL A 246 7.20 -21.08 -2.16
N VAL A 247 7.69 -19.89 -1.85
CA VAL A 247 9.11 -19.53 -1.80
C VAL A 247 9.45 -19.15 -0.36
N VAL A 248 10.51 -19.73 0.19
CA VAL A 248 10.91 -19.49 1.59
C VAL A 248 12.00 -18.42 1.66
N ASP A 249 11.76 -17.39 2.45
CA ASP A 249 12.72 -16.35 2.85
C ASP A 249 12.83 -16.34 4.39
N PRO A 250 13.76 -17.10 4.98
CA PRO A 250 13.87 -17.21 6.44
C PRO A 250 14.24 -15.87 7.11
N ASP A 251 14.83 -14.95 6.33
CA ASP A 251 15.32 -13.65 6.78
C ASP A 251 14.31 -12.51 6.51
N GLN A 252 13.10 -12.83 6.04
CA GLN A 252 12.09 -11.80 5.77
C GLN A 252 11.82 -10.99 7.05
N LYS A 253 11.95 -9.67 6.92
CA LYS A 253 11.73 -8.69 7.99
C LYS A 253 10.26 -8.32 8.08
N GLN A 254 9.73 -8.13 9.29
CA GLN A 254 8.34 -7.75 9.53
C GLN A 254 7.98 -6.41 8.85
N THR A 255 8.83 -5.40 8.98
CA THR A 255 8.78 -4.13 8.23
C THR A 255 10.19 -3.68 7.87
N THR A 256 10.32 -2.52 7.22
CA THR A 256 11.61 -1.87 6.93
C THR A 256 12.44 -1.74 8.21
N GLN A 257 13.69 -2.24 8.17
CA GLN A 257 14.63 -2.24 9.29
C GLN A 257 14.15 -2.95 10.59
N THR A 258 13.01 -3.64 10.57
CA THR A 258 12.47 -4.35 11.74
C THR A 258 12.43 -5.84 11.48
N LEU A 259 13.36 -6.60 12.07
CA LEU A 259 13.37 -8.05 11.91
C LEU A 259 12.06 -8.67 12.42
N TYR A 260 11.70 -8.37 13.67
CA TYR A 260 10.44 -8.76 14.28
C TYR A 260 10.23 -8.02 15.62
N ASP A 261 9.05 -7.42 15.80
CA ASP A 261 8.53 -6.86 17.05
C ASP A 261 7.16 -7.53 17.35
N PRO A 262 7.03 -8.28 18.46
CA PRO A 262 5.77 -8.95 18.81
C PRO A 262 4.64 -7.99 19.21
N GLY A 263 4.94 -6.73 19.50
CA GLY A 263 3.93 -5.69 19.71
C GLY A 263 3.21 -5.31 18.41
N ILE A 264 3.92 -5.39 17.27
CA ILE A 264 3.35 -5.15 15.93
C ILE A 264 2.42 -6.29 15.50
N SER A 265 2.74 -7.54 15.83
CA SER A 265 1.87 -8.69 15.50
C SER A 265 0.69 -8.86 16.46
N GLY A 266 0.69 -8.13 17.59
CA GLY A 266 -0.33 -8.28 18.63
C GLY A 266 -0.12 -9.49 19.55
N GLU A 267 1.04 -10.15 19.49
CA GLU A 267 1.38 -11.28 20.36
C GLU A 267 1.70 -10.84 21.80
N ILE A 268 2.13 -9.59 21.97
CA ILE A 268 2.26 -8.95 23.28
C ILE A 268 1.57 -7.59 23.30
N PHE A 269 1.16 -7.19 24.50
CA PHE A 269 0.78 -5.82 24.79
C PHE A 269 1.98 -5.08 25.39
N ARG A 270 2.47 -4.05 24.71
CA ARG A 270 3.57 -3.21 25.22
C ARG A 270 3.04 -2.23 26.28
N PRO A 271 3.76 -2.04 27.40
CA PRO A 271 3.46 -0.98 28.35
C PRO A 271 3.39 0.39 27.67
N LEU A 272 2.40 1.21 28.04
CA LEU A 272 2.17 2.51 27.40
C LEU A 272 3.33 3.50 27.63
N ASP A 273 4.00 3.42 28.76
CA ASP A 273 5.20 4.19 29.10
C ASP A 273 6.46 3.78 28.30
N SER A 274 6.42 2.64 27.61
CA SER A 274 7.50 2.19 26.72
C SER A 274 7.55 2.95 25.40
N PHE A 275 6.52 3.74 25.07
CA PHE A 275 6.49 4.54 23.85
C PHE A 275 7.08 5.92 24.08
N ARG A 276 8.02 6.32 23.21
CA ARG A 276 8.61 7.65 23.26
C ARG A 276 7.57 8.72 22.92
N VAL A 277 7.46 9.71 23.80
CA VAL A 277 6.72 10.95 23.55
C VAL A 277 7.65 11.96 22.85
N PRO A 278 7.18 12.73 21.85
CA PRO A 278 8.02 13.71 21.16
C PRO A 278 8.47 14.84 22.09
N GLU A 279 9.70 15.31 21.89
CA GLU A 279 10.21 16.54 22.51
C GLU A 279 9.42 17.77 22.02
N PHE A 280 9.45 18.85 22.80
CA PHE A 280 8.75 20.08 22.42
C PHE A 280 9.43 20.75 21.21
N ASN A 281 8.75 20.72 20.08
CA ASN A 281 9.13 21.37 18.85
C ASN A 281 7.86 21.80 18.07
N ILE A 282 8.04 22.38 16.89
CA ILE A 282 6.92 22.90 16.09
C ILE A 282 6.01 21.78 15.60
N GLN A 283 6.55 20.61 15.26
CA GLN A 283 5.72 19.46 14.87
C GLN A 283 4.83 19.02 16.03
N LYS A 284 5.37 18.97 17.25
CA LYS A 284 4.57 18.69 18.46
C LYS A 284 3.54 19.78 18.72
N MET A 285 3.87 21.05 18.54
CA MET A 285 2.90 22.15 18.67
C MET A 285 1.73 21.99 17.71
N ILE A 286 2.01 21.71 16.43
CA ILE A 286 0.97 21.44 15.42
C ILE A 286 0.14 20.21 15.82
N ALA A 287 0.79 19.11 16.21
CA ALA A 287 0.10 17.89 16.64
C ALA A 287 -0.81 18.14 17.86
N ARG A 288 -0.40 18.95 18.84
CA ARG A 288 -1.24 19.36 19.98
C ARG A 288 -2.47 20.14 19.53
N ARG A 289 -2.32 21.05 18.56
CA ARG A 289 -3.46 21.78 18.00
C ARG A 289 -4.41 20.85 17.23
N VAL A 290 -3.87 19.93 16.44
CA VAL A 290 -4.66 18.92 15.70
C VAL A 290 -5.41 18.00 16.67
N ALA A 291 -4.79 17.59 17.77
CA ALA A 291 -5.44 16.76 18.80
C ALA A 291 -6.72 17.39 19.37
N GLN A 292 -6.79 18.73 19.46
CA GLN A 292 -7.98 19.46 19.93
C GLN A 292 -9.16 19.39 18.94
N GLU A 293 -8.94 18.95 17.70
CA GLU A 293 -10.01 18.73 16.73
C GLU A 293 -10.74 17.39 16.94
N LEU A 294 -10.22 16.52 17.81
CA LEU A 294 -10.75 15.18 18.05
C LEU A 294 -11.82 15.17 19.14
N GLN A 295 -12.75 14.24 19.03
CA GLN A 295 -13.81 14.01 20.02
C GLN A 295 -13.69 12.59 20.56
N ALA A 296 -13.91 12.41 21.86
CA ALA A 296 -13.88 11.08 22.47
C ALA A 296 -14.91 10.14 21.81
N GLY A 297 -14.52 8.89 21.58
CA GLY A 297 -15.32 7.88 20.88
C GLY A 297 -15.26 7.95 19.35
N SER A 298 -14.58 8.95 18.77
CA SER A 298 -14.44 9.04 17.31
C SER A 298 -13.49 7.98 16.74
N VAL A 299 -13.77 7.57 15.50
CA VAL A 299 -12.86 6.80 14.66
C VAL A 299 -12.11 7.76 13.73
N VAL A 300 -10.78 7.72 13.79
CA VAL A 300 -9.91 8.70 13.14
C VAL A 300 -8.99 8.01 12.16
N ASN A 301 -9.13 8.34 10.87
CA ASN A 301 -8.14 7.98 9.88
C ASN A 301 -6.85 8.80 10.10
N LEU A 302 -5.71 8.12 10.11
CA LEU A 302 -4.41 8.73 10.39
C LEU A 302 -3.48 8.62 9.18
N GLY A 303 -3.20 9.76 8.54
CA GLY A 303 -2.22 9.86 7.47
C GLY A 303 -0.78 10.00 7.98
N PHE A 304 0.17 9.70 7.11
CA PHE A 304 1.60 9.95 7.36
C PHE A 304 1.89 11.46 7.47
N GLY A 305 2.97 11.81 8.19
CA GLY A 305 3.45 13.18 8.34
C GLY A 305 3.30 13.71 9.76
N ILE A 306 3.13 15.02 9.91
CA ILE A 306 3.08 15.68 11.24
C ILE A 306 1.96 15.08 12.11
N SER A 307 0.82 14.76 11.50
CA SER A 307 -0.33 14.16 12.20
C SER A 307 -0.03 12.78 12.81
N ALA A 308 0.97 12.04 12.32
CA ALA A 308 1.38 10.77 12.94
C ALA A 308 1.85 10.92 14.39
N ASN A 309 2.20 12.15 14.83
CA ASN A 309 2.52 12.46 16.22
C ASN A 309 1.29 12.66 17.14
N VAL A 310 0.09 12.84 16.60
CA VAL A 310 -1.13 13.08 17.38
C VAL A 310 -1.43 11.94 18.37
N PRO A 311 -1.30 10.64 18.00
CA PRO A 311 -1.39 9.55 18.97
C PRO A 311 -0.41 9.66 20.15
N ARG A 312 0.80 10.20 19.91
CA ARG A 312 1.79 10.44 20.98
C ARG A 312 1.38 11.57 21.91
N VAL A 313 0.73 12.60 21.38
CA VAL A 313 0.15 13.68 22.19
C VAL A 313 -0.97 13.12 23.08
N LEU A 314 -1.88 12.32 22.53
CA LEU A 314 -2.94 11.70 23.33
C LEU A 314 -2.36 10.79 24.41
N LEU A 315 -1.28 10.06 24.12
CA LEU A 315 -0.59 9.25 25.12
C LEU A 315 -0.03 10.09 26.27
N GLU A 316 0.66 11.19 25.97
CA GLU A 316 1.25 12.12 26.96
C GLU A 316 0.19 12.76 27.87
N GLU A 317 -0.98 13.08 27.31
CA GLU A 317 -2.10 13.69 28.04
C GLU A 317 -2.96 12.64 28.78
N GLY A 318 -2.59 11.36 28.77
CA GLY A 318 -3.34 10.28 29.43
C GLY A 318 -4.66 9.91 28.74
N LEU A 319 -4.79 10.20 27.44
CA LEU A 319 -5.99 10.03 26.61
C LEU A 319 -5.85 8.90 25.57
N HIS A 320 -4.93 7.95 25.79
CA HIS A 320 -4.86 6.75 24.95
C HIS A 320 -6.20 6.01 24.96
N GLY A 321 -6.67 5.57 23.78
CA GLY A 321 -7.97 4.91 23.62
C GLY A 321 -9.18 5.85 23.62
N ALA A 322 -9.00 7.17 23.81
CA ALA A 322 -10.09 8.13 23.68
C ALA A 322 -10.65 8.21 22.25
N VAL A 323 -9.85 7.86 21.25
CA VAL A 323 -10.26 7.70 19.85
C VAL A 323 -9.72 6.38 19.31
N THR A 324 -10.38 5.85 18.29
CA THR A 324 -9.92 4.66 17.58
C THR A 324 -9.17 5.06 16.31
N TRP A 325 -7.89 4.69 16.20
CA TRP A 325 -7.11 4.95 14.99
C TRP A 325 -7.45 3.95 13.88
N ALA A 326 -7.55 4.42 12.65
CA ALA A 326 -7.78 3.58 11.48
C ALA A 326 -6.73 3.87 10.41
N ILE A 327 -5.85 2.91 10.13
CA ILE A 327 -4.75 3.03 9.18
C ILE A 327 -5.06 2.22 7.92
N GLU A 328 -4.80 2.77 6.73
CA GLU A 328 -5.18 2.15 5.43
C GLU A 328 -4.55 0.78 5.16
N GLN A 329 -3.37 0.51 5.72
CA GLN A 329 -2.72 -0.79 5.67
C GLN A 329 -3.49 -1.86 6.48
N GLY A 330 -4.29 -1.46 7.47
CA GLY A 330 -5.24 -2.35 8.13
C GLY A 330 -5.25 -2.33 9.65
N ALA A 331 -4.25 -1.75 10.31
CA ALA A 331 -4.23 -1.69 11.76
C ALA A 331 -5.36 -0.76 12.29
N VAL A 332 -6.12 -1.27 13.26
CA VAL A 332 -7.20 -0.55 13.94
C VAL A 332 -6.90 -0.46 15.43
N GLY A 333 -7.04 0.74 15.99
CA GLY A 333 -6.81 1.01 17.41
C GLY A 333 -5.34 1.02 17.80
N GLY A 334 -5.09 0.74 19.08
CA GLY A 334 -3.74 0.67 19.64
C GLY A 334 -2.94 1.96 19.53
N VAL A 335 -1.64 1.80 19.32
CA VAL A 335 -0.66 2.89 19.26
C VAL A 335 0.02 2.87 17.88
N PRO A 336 -0.44 3.70 16.92
CA PRO A 336 0.19 3.84 15.61
C PRO A 336 1.69 4.07 15.71
N LEU A 337 2.45 3.34 14.89
CA LEU A 337 3.90 3.44 14.87
C LEU A 337 4.38 4.52 13.90
N LEU A 338 5.62 4.97 14.11
CA LEU A 338 6.27 6.02 13.36
C LEU A 338 7.36 5.43 12.44
N ASP A 339 7.95 6.30 11.62
CA ASP A 339 9.13 5.99 10.81
C ASP A 339 8.93 4.75 9.93
N PHE A 340 9.89 3.81 9.96
CA PHE A 340 9.91 2.60 9.14
C PHE A 340 8.83 1.57 9.48
N ALA A 341 8.13 1.74 10.59
CA ALA A 341 6.99 0.91 10.98
C ALA A 341 5.65 1.63 10.81
N PHE A 342 5.64 2.84 10.22
CA PHE A 342 4.38 3.50 9.87
C PHE A 342 3.56 2.61 8.92
N GLY A 343 2.24 2.59 9.13
CA GLY A 343 1.33 1.61 8.53
C GLY A 343 0.98 0.46 9.50
N CYS A 344 1.76 0.27 10.56
CA CYS A 344 1.46 -0.65 11.66
C CYS A 344 1.03 0.12 12.92
N ALA A 345 0.44 -0.61 13.86
CA ALA A 345 0.25 -0.16 15.24
C ALA A 345 0.78 -1.24 16.19
N SER A 346 1.34 -0.80 17.33
CA SER A 346 1.51 -1.72 18.46
C SER A 346 0.21 -1.77 19.25
N ASN A 347 -0.08 -2.92 19.87
CA ASN A 347 -1.27 -3.08 20.70
C ASN A 347 -2.57 -2.82 19.91
N ALA A 348 -2.59 -3.16 18.61
CA ALA A 348 -3.76 -2.98 17.78
C ALA A 348 -4.93 -3.81 18.31
N ASP A 349 -6.15 -3.27 18.24
CA ASP A 349 -7.37 -3.98 18.63
C ASP A 349 -7.75 -5.02 17.57
N ALA A 350 -7.46 -4.71 16.30
CA ALA A 350 -7.70 -5.59 15.17
C ALA A 350 -6.80 -5.26 13.97
N PHE A 351 -6.68 -6.25 13.08
CA PHE A 351 -6.15 -6.06 11.73
C PHE A 351 -7.27 -6.31 10.72
N MET A 352 -7.65 -5.27 9.99
CA MET A 352 -8.59 -5.36 8.88
C MET A 352 -7.81 -5.43 7.55
N PRO A 353 -8.14 -6.33 6.61
CA PRO A 353 -7.52 -6.32 5.29
C PRO A 353 -7.71 -4.97 4.58
N SER A 354 -6.66 -4.48 3.91
CA SER A 354 -6.68 -3.17 3.24
C SER A 354 -7.87 -2.97 2.30
N PRO A 355 -8.29 -3.95 1.47
CA PRO A 355 -9.48 -3.79 0.62
C PRO A 355 -10.74 -3.37 1.40
N TYR A 356 -10.98 -3.98 2.56
CA TYR A 356 -12.13 -3.66 3.40
C TYR A 356 -11.95 -2.35 4.17
N GLN A 357 -10.72 -2.03 4.58
CA GLN A 357 -10.38 -0.73 5.16
C GLN A 357 -10.63 0.41 4.16
N PHE A 358 -10.30 0.21 2.89
CA PHE A 358 -10.62 1.16 1.82
C PHE A 358 -12.11 1.24 1.54
N THR A 359 -12.85 0.13 1.51
CA THR A 359 -14.32 0.15 1.42
C THR A 359 -14.92 1.01 2.56
N TYR A 360 -14.41 0.86 3.79
CA TYR A 360 -14.82 1.65 4.94
C TYR A 360 -14.51 3.16 4.75
N PHE A 361 -13.35 3.50 4.18
CA PHE A 361 -12.97 4.89 3.92
C PHE A 361 -13.76 5.54 2.80
N GLN A 362 -13.89 4.86 1.65
CA GLN A 362 -14.70 5.33 0.52
C GLN A 362 -16.18 5.51 0.90
N GLY A 363 -16.66 4.75 1.90
CA GLY A 363 -17.99 4.87 2.48
C GLY A 363 -18.16 5.96 3.55
N ALA A 364 -17.11 6.72 3.88
CA ALA A 364 -17.08 7.70 4.99
C ALA A 364 -17.42 7.11 6.37
N GLY A 365 -17.05 5.85 6.62
CA GLY A 365 -17.39 5.16 7.87
C GLY A 365 -16.73 5.76 9.12
N PHE A 366 -15.69 6.59 8.96
CA PHE A 366 -14.94 7.24 10.03
C PHE A 366 -15.43 8.69 10.29
N ASP A 367 -15.00 9.28 11.39
CA ASP A 367 -15.50 10.60 11.84
C ASP A 367 -14.57 11.75 11.45
N ALA A 368 -13.25 11.53 11.47
CA ALA A 368 -12.26 12.51 11.07
C ALA A 368 -11.06 11.86 10.37
N SER A 369 -10.41 12.61 9.48
CA SER A 369 -9.13 12.24 8.89
C SER A 369 -8.08 13.31 9.15
N LEU A 370 -6.89 12.88 9.56
CA LEU A 370 -5.74 13.73 9.83
C LEU A 370 -4.70 13.53 8.73
N LEU A 371 -4.54 14.52 7.86
CA LEU A 371 -3.74 14.38 6.65
C LEU A 371 -2.67 15.47 6.53
N SER A 372 -1.58 15.15 5.86
CA SER A 372 -0.61 16.14 5.40
C SER A 372 -0.92 16.62 3.99
N PHE A 373 -0.28 17.73 3.60
CA PHE A 373 -0.42 18.36 2.29
C PHE A 373 0.94 18.82 1.77
N LEU A 374 1.07 18.96 0.44
CA LEU A 374 2.18 19.67 -0.19
C LEU A 374 1.81 21.14 -0.41
N GLU A 375 0.67 21.37 -1.07
CA GLU A 375 0.19 22.71 -1.43
C GLU A 375 -1.32 22.78 -1.18
N ILE A 376 -1.81 23.95 -0.77
CA ILE A 376 -3.23 24.26 -0.65
C ILE A 376 -3.52 25.47 -1.54
N GLY A 377 -4.44 25.30 -2.49
CA GLY A 377 -4.92 26.34 -3.38
C GLY A 377 -5.87 27.31 -2.68
N ARG A 378 -6.03 28.51 -3.25
CA ARG A 378 -6.96 29.54 -2.74
C ARG A 378 -8.42 29.11 -2.76
N ASP A 379 -8.76 28.18 -3.63
CA ASP A 379 -10.08 27.57 -3.78
C ASP A 379 -10.31 26.37 -2.85
N GLY A 380 -9.32 26.04 -1.99
CA GLY A 380 -9.38 24.89 -1.09
C GLY A 380 -8.91 23.58 -1.73
N SER A 381 -8.44 23.58 -2.98
CA SER A 381 -7.81 22.41 -3.59
C SER A 381 -6.54 22.01 -2.84
N VAL A 382 -6.25 20.70 -2.75
CA VAL A 382 -5.08 20.19 -2.04
C VAL A 382 -4.26 19.31 -2.98
N ASN A 383 -2.97 19.61 -3.10
CA ASN A 383 -2.01 18.77 -3.80
C ASN A 383 -1.21 17.93 -2.79
N VAL A 384 -1.15 16.62 -3.04
CA VAL A 384 -0.33 15.65 -2.28
C VAL A 384 0.52 14.75 -3.17
N SER A 385 0.14 14.60 -4.44
CA SER A 385 0.60 13.51 -5.29
C SER A 385 1.61 13.92 -6.34
N LYS A 386 1.84 15.23 -6.55
CA LYS A 386 2.78 15.70 -7.58
C LYS A 386 3.67 16.83 -7.09
N LEU A 387 4.97 16.59 -7.17
CA LEU A 387 6.01 17.60 -6.96
C LEU A 387 6.99 17.56 -8.14
N ALA A 388 6.75 18.39 -9.16
CA ALA A 388 7.40 18.23 -10.48
C ALA A 388 8.94 18.25 -10.42
N PHE A 389 9.53 19.04 -9.52
CA PHE A 389 10.98 19.17 -9.39
C PHE A 389 11.64 18.02 -8.61
N ARG A 390 10.88 17.27 -7.79
CA ARG A 390 11.35 16.10 -7.02
C ARG A 390 10.21 15.07 -6.86
N PRO A 391 9.88 14.33 -7.92
CA PRO A 391 8.68 13.50 -7.94
C PRO A 391 8.73 12.33 -6.95
N HIS A 392 9.91 11.78 -6.65
CA HIS A 392 10.10 10.67 -5.70
C HIS A 392 9.87 11.03 -4.22
N VAL A 393 9.67 12.31 -3.90
CA VAL A 393 9.38 12.76 -2.53
C VAL A 393 7.93 12.46 -2.14
N THR A 394 7.05 12.32 -3.14
CA THR A 394 5.68 11.88 -2.95
C THR A 394 5.54 10.42 -3.38
N ALA A 395 4.72 9.67 -2.65
CA ALA A 395 4.38 8.31 -3.04
C ALA A 395 3.30 8.26 -4.13
N GLY A 396 2.83 9.42 -4.61
CA GLY A 396 1.56 9.53 -5.32
C GLY A 396 0.39 9.74 -4.36
N ALA A 397 -0.82 9.41 -4.78
CA ALA A 397 -2.05 9.66 -4.04
C ALA A 397 -2.29 8.64 -2.90
N GLY A 398 -1.77 7.42 -2.98
CA GLY A 398 -2.02 6.39 -1.98
C GLY A 398 -3.51 6.20 -1.74
N GLY A 399 -3.93 6.22 -0.48
CA GLY A 399 -5.32 6.25 -0.07
C GLY A 399 -5.97 7.64 0.00
N PHE A 400 -5.24 8.72 -0.27
CA PHE A 400 -5.71 10.08 -0.03
C PHE A 400 -7.05 10.38 -0.72
N VAL A 401 -7.15 10.06 -2.01
CA VAL A 401 -8.36 10.31 -2.80
C VAL A 401 -9.54 9.48 -2.28
N ASP A 402 -9.30 8.23 -1.89
CA ASP A 402 -10.33 7.35 -1.30
C ASP A 402 -10.87 7.91 0.02
N ILE A 403 -9.97 8.44 0.87
CA ILE A 403 -10.29 9.00 2.18
C ILE A 403 -11.02 10.34 2.04
N THR A 404 -10.49 11.28 1.27
CA THR A 404 -11.03 12.64 1.21
C THR A 404 -12.31 12.76 0.38
N ALA A 405 -12.63 11.77 -0.45
CA ALA A 405 -13.81 11.83 -1.33
C ALA A 405 -15.13 12.03 -0.57
N ARG A 406 -15.24 11.49 0.65
CA ARG A 406 -16.48 11.57 1.45
C ARG A 406 -16.25 11.81 2.95
N ALA A 407 -15.01 12.08 3.37
CA ALA A 407 -14.70 12.32 4.78
C ALA A 407 -15.60 13.42 5.37
N ARG A 408 -16.17 13.15 6.55
CA ARG A 408 -17.05 14.09 7.27
C ARG A 408 -16.28 15.30 7.80
N LYS A 409 -15.06 15.07 8.30
CA LYS A 409 -14.12 16.09 8.76
C LYS A 409 -12.72 15.75 8.27
N ILE A 410 -12.03 16.72 7.66
CA ILE A 410 -10.63 16.59 7.24
C ILE A 410 -9.83 17.67 7.94
N VAL A 411 -8.77 17.28 8.64
CA VAL A 411 -7.82 18.18 9.28
C VAL A 411 -6.50 18.08 8.54
N PHE A 412 -6.24 19.06 7.68
CA PHE A 412 -4.94 19.20 7.03
C PHE A 412 -3.92 19.83 7.99
N SER A 413 -2.74 19.23 8.07
CA SER A 413 -1.68 19.65 8.99
C SER A 413 -0.31 19.63 8.30
N GLY A 414 0.41 20.74 8.45
CA GLY A 414 1.64 21.01 7.70
C GLY A 414 2.29 22.31 8.19
N MET A 415 3.52 22.54 7.75
CA MET A 415 4.16 23.85 7.91
C MET A 415 3.52 24.85 6.93
N PHE A 416 3.48 26.13 7.30
CA PHE A 416 2.96 27.18 6.42
C PHE A 416 3.84 27.38 5.17
N ASN A 417 5.17 27.30 5.33
CA ASN A 417 6.15 27.42 4.26
C ASN A 417 7.05 26.17 4.21
N ALA A 418 7.34 25.69 3.00
CA ALA A 418 8.33 24.64 2.79
C ALA A 418 9.76 25.21 2.91
N GLY A 419 10.67 24.50 3.58
CA GLY A 419 12.10 24.85 3.64
C GLY A 419 12.44 26.14 4.41
N ALA A 420 11.49 26.74 5.11
CA ALA A 420 11.75 27.90 5.95
C ALA A 420 12.71 27.52 7.09
N ARG A 421 13.85 28.22 7.16
CA ARG A 421 14.74 28.16 8.33
C ARG A 421 14.21 29.14 9.36
N LEU A 422 13.79 28.62 10.50
CA LEU A 422 13.48 29.46 11.65
C LEU A 422 14.83 29.83 12.27
N GLY A 423 15.12 31.13 12.27
CA GLY A 423 16.36 31.71 12.78
C GLY A 423 16.46 31.68 14.30
#